data_AF-A0A661JUQ1-F1
#
_entry.id   AF-A0A661JUQ1-F1
#
_cell.length_a   1.000
_cell.length_b   1.000
_cell.length_c   1.000
_cell.angle_alpha   90.00
_cell.angle_beta   90.00
_cell.angle_gamma   90.00
#
_symmetry.space_group_name_H-M   'P 1'
#
loop_
_entity.id
_entity.type
_entity.pdbx_description
1 polymer ?
#
loop_
_entity_poly.entity_id
_entity_poly.type
_entity_poly.pdbx_seq_one_letter_code
_entity_poly.pdbx_strand_id
1 'polypeptide(L)' 'MAQLYFYVPDEISRKLKEKAKSKNLSLSKYLARIVKKEIDSGWPEGYFDEICGNWEGEFPEIERPKPEKLEGIT' A
#
# COMPACT_ATOMS: atom_id res chain seq x y z
N MET A 1 13.60 -13.67 -6.47
CA MET A 1 13.33 -13.20 -5.09
C MET A 1 14.66 -13.05 -4.38
N ALA A 2 14.83 -11.99 -3.59
CA ALA A 2 16.01 -11.84 -2.72
C ALA A 2 15.84 -12.65 -1.43
N GLN A 3 16.92 -13.27 -0.94
CA GLN A 3 16.95 -13.94 0.37
C GLN A 3 17.50 -13.00 1.43
N LEU A 4 16.85 -12.93 2.59
CA LEU A 4 17.25 -12.11 3.72
C LEU A 4 17.52 -13.00 4.94
N TYR A 5 18.61 -12.71 5.65
CA TYR A 5 18.97 -13.34 6.91
C TYR A 5 19.02 -12.27 7.99
N PHE A 6 18.39 -12.51 9.14
CA PHE A 6 18.39 -11.57 10.25
C PHE A 6 18.40 -12.33 11.57
N TYR A 7 19.11 -11.77 12.56
CA TYR A 7 19.24 -12.34 13.89
C TYR A 7 18.29 -11.60 14.84
N VAL A 8 17.55 -12.38 15.63
CA VAL A 8 16.69 -11.87 16.70
C VAL A 8 16.89 -12.73 17.95
N PRO A 9 16.63 -12.19 19.15
CA PRO A 9 16.59 -13.01 20.36
C PRO A 9 15.61 -14.18 20.22
N ASP A 10 15.90 -15.31 20.87
CA ASP A 10 15.09 -16.53 20.78
C ASP A 10 13.63 -16.31 21.17
N GLU A 11 13.38 -15.44 22.16
CA GLU A 11 12.03 -15.08 22.58
C GLU A 11 11.24 -14.42 21.44
N ILE A 12 11.88 -13.55 20.66
CA ILE A 12 11.26 -12.89 19.50
C ILE A 12 10.98 -13.91 18.41
N SER A 13 11.94 -14.81 18.12
CA SER A 13 11.76 -15.91 17.16
C SER A 13 10.55 -16.78 17.52
N ARG A 14 10.39 -17.12 18.81
CA ARG A 14 9.25 -17.88 19.32
C ARG A 14 7.93 -17.14 19.10
N LYS A 15 7.85 -15.86 19.50
CA LYS A 15 6.64 -15.03 19.31
C LYS A 15 6.26 -14.90 17.82
N LEU A 16 7.25 -14.78 16.93
CA LEU A 16 7.01 -14.73 15.48
C LEU A 16 6.41 -16.04 14.96
N LYS A 17 6.95 -17.19 15.40
CA LYS A 17 6.42 -18.53 15.03
C LYS A 17 4.98 -18.73 15.53
N GLU A 18 4.68 -18.33 16.76
CA GLU A 18 3.34 -18.42 17.33
C GLU A 18 2.34 -17.55 16.55
N LYS A 19 2.70 -16.30 16.24
CA LYS A 19 1.87 -15.42 15.42
C LYS A 19 1.64 -15.96 14.00
N ALA A 20 2.68 -16.50 13.37
CA ALA A 20 2.55 -17.14 12.05
C ALA A 20 1.59 -18.33 12.09
N LYS A 21 1.72 -19.21 13.09
CA LYS A 21 0.84 -20.36 13.31
C LYS A 21 -0.61 -19.94 13.53
N SER A 22 -0.86 -18.91 14.35
CA SER A 22 -2.22 -18.40 14.59
C SER A 22 -2.94 -17.91 13.32
N LYS A 23 -2.18 -17.58 12.28
CA LYS A 23 -2.68 -17.12 10.97
C LYS A 23 -2.64 -18.22 9.90
N ASN A 24 -2.29 -19.44 10.27
CA ASN A 24 -2.07 -20.57 9.36
C ASN A 24 -1.05 -20.25 8.23
N LEU A 25 0.02 -19.52 8.57
CA LEU A 25 1.10 -19.14 7.66
C LEU A 25 2.44 -19.75 8.08
N SER A 26 3.31 -20.03 7.12
CA SER A 26 4.73 -20.30 7.41
C SER A 26 5.41 -19.03 7.93
N LEU A 27 6.49 -19.19 8.68
CA LEU A 27 7.25 -18.06 9.23
C LEU A 27 7.74 -17.11 8.12
N SER A 28 8.29 -17.64 7.04
CA SER A 28 8.78 -16.83 5.91
C SER A 28 7.65 -16.03 5.24
N LYS A 29 6.48 -16.65 5.03
CA LYS A 29 5.32 -15.95 4.43
C LYS A 29 4.75 -14.89 5.38
N TYR A 30 4.74 -15.17 6.67
CA TYR A 30 4.33 -14.20 7.69
C TYR A 30 5.26 -12.98 7.73
N LEU A 31 6.58 -13.20 7.71
CA LEU A 31 7.57 -12.13 7.67
C LEU A 31 7.49 -11.30 6.40
N ALA A 32 7.38 -11.94 5.23
CA ALA A 32 7.19 -11.23 3.96
C ALA A 32 5.95 -10.32 3.99
N ARG A 33 4.86 -10.76 4.64
CA ARG A 33 3.65 -9.95 4.81
C ARG A 33 3.85 -8.75 5.74
N ILE A 34 4.62 -8.91 6.82
CA ILE A 34 4.98 -7.80 7.70
C ILE A 34 5.81 -6.77 6.92
N VAL A 35 6.87 -7.22 6.26
CA VAL A 35 7.77 -6.34 5.48
C VAL A 35 7.00 -5.62 4.39
N LYS A 36 6.13 -6.33 3.65
CA LYS A 36 5.26 -5.71 2.64
C LYS A 36 4.38 -4.63 3.27
N LYS A 37 3.70 -4.93 4.39
CA LYS A 37 2.84 -3.97 5.09
C LYS A 37 3.60 -2.74 5.59
N GLU A 38 4.85 -2.90 6.03
CA GLU A 38 5.66 -1.82 6.56
C GLU A 38 6.19 -0.89 5.46
N ILE A 39 6.51 -1.46 4.28
CA ILE A 39 7.09 -0.72 3.16
C ILE A 39 6.01 -0.14 2.23
N ASP A 40 4.92 -0.87 2.00
CA ASP A 40 3.78 -0.37 1.20
C ASP A 40 3.05 0.71 1.99
N SER A 41 3.39 1.96 1.69
CA SER A 41 2.73 3.17 2.19
C SER A 41 1.58 3.64 1.27
N GLY A 42 1.22 2.83 0.27
CA GLY A 42 0.19 3.13 -0.72
C GLY A 42 -0.98 2.15 -0.71
N TRP A 43 -1.98 2.46 -1.52
CA TRP A 43 -3.05 1.53 -1.83
C TRP A 43 -2.50 0.31 -2.57
N PRO A 44 -3.06 -0.90 -2.36
CA PRO A 44 -2.69 -2.07 -3.15
C PRO A 44 -2.75 -1.76 -4.65
N GLU A 45 -1.88 -2.38 -5.43
CA GLU A 45 -1.98 -2.35 -6.89
C GLU A 45 -3.40 -2.78 -7.32
N GLY A 46 -4.03 -2.00 -8.20
CA GLY A 46 -5.40 -2.24 -8.66
C GLY A 46 -6.51 -1.83 -7.69
N TYR A 47 -6.20 -1.29 -6.51
CA TYR A 47 -7.23 -0.97 -5.50
C TYR A 47 -8.31 -0.01 -6.01
N PHE A 48 -7.93 1.05 -6.73
CA PHE A 48 -8.90 2.00 -7.27
C PHE A 48 -9.70 1.40 -8.43
N ASP A 49 -9.04 0.60 -9.28
CA ASP A 49 -9.67 -0.09 -10.41
C ASP A 49 -10.73 -1.11 -9.92
N GLU A 50 -10.40 -1.88 -8.88
CA GLU A 50 -11.25 -2.95 -8.35
C GLU A 50 -12.38 -2.46 -7.43
N ILE A 51 -12.17 -1.37 -6.67
CA ILE A 51 -13.08 -0.94 -5.61
C ILE A 51 -13.91 0.28 -6.02
N CYS A 52 -13.29 1.27 -6.66
CA CYS A 52 -13.98 2.50 -7.03
C CYS A 52 -14.65 2.40 -8.41
N GLY A 53 -14.25 1.39 -9.21
CA GLY A 53 -14.60 1.31 -10.62
C GLY A 53 -13.85 2.37 -11.43
N ASN A 54 -13.56 2.05 -12.69
CA ASN A 54 -12.98 3.00 -13.61
C ASN A 54 -14.07 3.75 -14.38
N TRP A 55 -13.88 5.05 -14.56
CA TRP A 55 -14.68 5.80 -15.52
C TRP A 55 -14.18 5.47 -16.94
N GLU A 56 -14.97 4.71 -17.69
CA GLU A 56 -14.64 4.30 -19.07
C GLU A 56 -15.02 5.35 -20.14
N GLY A 57 -15.57 6.49 -19.73
CA GLY A 57 -15.95 7.56 -20.66
C GLY A 57 -14.77 8.47 -21.03
N GLU A 58 -14.82 9.06 -22.21
CA GLU A 58 -13.94 10.18 -22.55
C GLU A 58 -14.26 11.38 -21.66
N PHE A 59 -13.22 12.04 -21.13
CA PHE A 59 -13.41 13.30 -20.43
C PHE A 59 -13.86 14.33 -21.47
N PRO A 60 -15.06 14.94 -21.35
CA PRO A 60 -15.43 16.00 -22.27
C PRO A 60 -14.42 17.14 -22.07
N GLU A 61 -13.74 17.53 -23.14
CA GLU A 61 -12.99 18.78 -23.16
C GLU A 61 -14.00 19.92 -22.97
N ILE A 62 -14.05 20.44 -21.74
CA ILE A 62 -14.75 21.67 -21.45
C ILE A 62 -13.78 22.84 -21.63
N GLU A 63 -14.19 23.89 -22.32
CA GLU A 63 -13.46 25.15 -22.29
C GLU A 63 -13.52 25.71 -20.87
N ARG A 64 -12.43 25.49 -20.12
CA ARG A 64 -12.33 26.05 -18.78
C ARG A 64 -11.96 27.54 -18.92
N PRO A 65 -12.82 28.48 -18.48
CA PRO A 65 -12.45 29.88 -18.46
C PRO A 65 -11.18 30.04 -17.62
N LYS A 66 -10.23 30.84 -18.12
CA LYS A 66 -9.02 31.17 -17.35
C LYS A 66 -9.48 31.75 -16.01
N PRO A 67 -8.89 31.32 -14.89
CA PRO A 67 -9.22 31.91 -13.60
C PRO A 67 -9.09 33.43 -13.71
N GLU A 68 -10.17 34.12 -13.38
CA GLU A 68 -10.23 35.57 -13.38
C GLU A 68 -9.10 36.05 -12.46
N LYS A 69 -8.22 36.92 -12.98
CA LYS A 69 -7.19 37.52 -12.13
C LYS A 69 -7.93 38.24 -11.01
N LEU A 70 -7.70 37.80 -9.77
CA LEU A 70 -8.11 38.55 -8.60
C LEU A 70 -7.29 39.84 -8.59
N GLU A 71 -7.75 40.86 -9.30
CA GLU A 71 -7.20 42.21 -9.16
C GLU A 71 -7.74 42.78 -7.85
N GLY A 72 -6.85 42.97 -6.87
CA GLY A 72 -7.20 43.70 -5.64
C GLY A 72 -6.75 43.11 -4.30
N ILE A 73 -5.64 42.36 -4.23
CA ILE A 73 -4.94 42.19 -2.94
C ILE A 73 -3.64 42.99 -2.99
N THR A 74 -3.79 44.30 -2.76
CA THR A 74 -2.75 45.21 -2.28
C THR A 74 -3.33 45.97 -1.10
#